data_AF-A0A520BL53-F1
#
_entry.id   AF-A0A520BL53-F1
#
_cell.length_a   1.000
_cell.length_b   1.000
_cell.length_c   1.000
_cell.angle_alpha   90.00
_cell.angle_beta   90.00
_cell.angle_gamma   90.00
#
_symmetry.space_group_name_H-M   'P 1'
#
loop_
_entity.id
_entity.type
_entity.pdbx_description
1 polymer ?
#
loop_
_entity_poly.entity_id
_entity_poly.type
_entity_poly.pdbx_seq_one_letter_code
_entity_poly.pdbx_strand_id
1 'polypeptide(L)'
;MIRLLALFTLLALLTGCASGPKFTVDDGRKVNEELLAGMKAYGAGERLIRPAIGRSAALMDKECDKQWELPFAVATSAGWDEVDRVAWVRALQVDERLTVIAATADSPLPAGTRLNHIAGKASDDGEKLLEWLAEARDEGKPFQVGTTAGKPVQVKPFQVCRGYTRFAAPNTPQMQDYHWLLSLHPLEVIQAEPTPDEALWLVLWTQGLSEEGGARMKTYHYAIKIAGTLYN
;
A
#
# COMPACT_ATOMS: atom_id res chain seq x y z
N MET A 1 -47.76 20.39 26.91
CA MET A 1 -47.36 19.09 26.35
C MET A 1 -46.65 19.19 24.99
N ILE A 2 -47.19 19.91 24.00
CA ILE A 2 -46.59 20.01 22.64
C ILE A 2 -45.16 20.59 22.64
N ARG A 3 -44.88 21.60 23.47
CA ARG A 3 -43.52 22.19 23.60
C ARG A 3 -42.48 21.23 24.21
N LEU A 4 -42.90 20.34 25.11
CA LEU A 4 -42.00 19.33 25.69
C LEU A 4 -41.69 18.23 24.67
N LEU A 5 -42.68 17.79 23.89
CA LEU A 5 -42.49 16.81 22.83
C LEU A 5 -41.53 17.32 21.75
N ALA A 6 -41.70 18.58 21.31
CA ALA A 6 -40.84 19.21 20.32
C ALA A 6 -39.38 19.30 20.77
N LEU A 7 -39.15 19.59 22.07
CA LEU A 7 -37.81 19.65 22.66
C LEU A 7 -37.15 18.27 22.72
N PHE A 8 -37.89 17.23 23.10
CA PHE A 8 -37.39 15.85 23.11
C PHE A 8 -37.04 15.32 21.71
N THR A 9 -37.84 15.65 20.68
CA THR A 9 -37.48 15.33 19.30
C THR A 9 -36.25 16.09 18.80
N LEU A 10 -36.04 17.34 19.24
CA LEU A 10 -34.86 18.12 18.87
C LEU A 10 -33.59 17.58 19.53
N LEU A 11 -33.67 17.17 20.80
CA LEU A 11 -32.56 16.52 21.53
C LEU A 11 -32.22 15.13 20.95
N ALA A 12 -33.22 14.36 20.50
CA ALA A 12 -33.00 13.07 19.86
C ALA A 12 -32.34 13.18 18.46
N LEU A 13 -32.58 14.29 17.75
CA LEU A 13 -31.93 14.56 16.46
C LEU A 13 -30.46 15.00 16.61
N LEU A 14 -30.09 15.60 17.75
CA LEU A 14 -28.72 16.06 18.02
C LEU A 14 -27.79 14.93 18.50
N THR A 15 -28.32 13.88 19.13
CA THR A 15 -27.50 12.73 19.59
C THR A 15 -27.19 11.72 18.48
N GLY A 16 -27.96 11.73 17.38
CA GLY A 16 -27.76 10.81 16.25
C GLY A 16 -26.57 11.09 15.35
N CYS A 17 -25.91 12.25 15.47
CA CYS A 17 -24.75 12.62 14.63
C CYS A 17 -23.39 12.24 15.24
N ALA A 18 -23.36 11.74 16.48
CA ALA A 18 -22.13 11.48 17.23
C ALA A 18 -21.76 9.98 17.37
N SER A 19 -22.56 9.07 16.78
CA SER A 19 -22.42 7.62 16.91
C SER A 19 -21.64 6.94 15.77
N GLY A 20 -21.05 7.71 14.85
CA GLY A 20 -20.17 7.17 13.82
C GLY A 20 -18.81 6.71 14.39
N PRO A 21 -18.09 5.82 13.68
CA PRO A 21 -16.73 5.45 14.05
C PRO A 21 -15.85 6.70 14.18
N LYS A 22 -15.13 6.80 15.31
CA LYS A 22 -14.19 7.90 15.55
C LYS A 22 -12.85 7.53 14.93
N PHE A 23 -12.43 8.33 13.95
CA PHE A 23 -11.12 8.21 13.33
C PHE A 23 -10.13 9.15 13.99
N THR A 24 -8.86 8.76 14.00
CA THR A 24 -7.79 9.59 14.55
C THR A 24 -7.67 10.90 13.76
N VAL A 25 -7.46 12.00 14.48
CA VAL A 25 -7.18 13.33 13.93
C VAL A 25 -5.89 13.85 14.55
N ASP A 26 -5.19 14.73 13.85
CA ASP A 26 -4.06 15.44 14.44
C ASP A 26 -4.58 16.51 15.42
N ASP A 27 -4.41 16.24 16.70
CA ASP A 27 -4.81 17.13 17.81
C ASP A 27 -3.64 17.97 18.36
N GLY A 28 -2.50 17.96 17.67
CA GLY A 28 -1.31 18.72 18.07
C GLY A 28 -0.51 18.09 19.22
N ARG A 29 -0.87 16.90 19.69
CA ARG A 29 -0.07 16.21 20.72
C ARG A 29 1.35 15.91 20.21
N LYS A 30 2.29 15.78 21.15
CA LYS A 30 3.66 15.36 20.84
C LYS A 30 3.63 13.91 20.33
N VAL A 31 4.37 13.66 19.25
CA VAL A 31 4.54 12.33 18.66
C VAL A 31 6.02 11.93 18.71
N ASN A 32 6.31 10.67 18.37
CA ASN A 32 7.68 10.23 18.14
C ASN A 32 8.22 10.85 16.83
N GLU A 33 9.22 11.73 16.95
CA GLU A 33 9.79 12.45 15.80
C GLU A 33 10.56 11.53 14.83
N GLU A 34 11.19 10.46 15.34
CA GLU A 34 11.88 9.47 14.50
C GLU A 34 10.87 8.70 13.65
N LEU A 35 9.77 8.25 14.28
CA LEU A 35 8.67 7.59 13.58
C LEU A 35 8.02 8.52 12.55
N LEU A 36 7.78 9.79 12.93
CA LEU A 36 7.23 10.80 12.03
C LEU A 36 8.13 11.03 10.81
N ALA A 37 9.45 11.09 11.01
CA ALA A 37 10.41 11.18 9.93
C ALA A 37 10.38 9.93 9.03
N GLY A 38 10.32 8.74 9.63
CA GLY A 38 10.15 7.47 8.91
C GLY A 38 8.88 7.44 8.04
N MET A 39 7.75 7.92 8.56
CA MET A 39 6.49 7.97 7.81
C MET A 39 6.56 8.95 6.62
N LYS A 40 7.22 10.11 6.81
CA LYS A 40 7.46 11.06 5.72
C LYS A 40 8.34 10.45 4.63
N ALA A 41 9.42 9.78 5.02
CA ALA A 41 10.32 9.08 4.10
C ALA A 41 9.58 7.94 3.36
N TYR A 42 8.79 7.14 4.07
CA TYR A 42 7.98 6.07 3.49
C TYR A 42 7.03 6.60 2.42
N GLY A 43 6.25 7.64 2.73
CA GLY A 43 5.33 8.23 1.75
C GLY A 43 6.05 8.92 0.59
N ALA A 44 7.21 9.54 0.82
CA ALA A 44 8.03 10.09 -0.26
C ALA A 44 8.57 8.99 -1.18
N GLY A 45 9.02 7.88 -0.60
CA GLY A 45 9.46 6.70 -1.34
C GLY A 45 8.35 6.10 -2.19
N GLU A 46 7.17 5.86 -1.63
CA GLU A 46 6.02 5.34 -2.39
C GLU A 46 5.64 6.27 -3.57
N ARG A 47 5.63 7.58 -3.35
CA ARG A 47 5.38 8.57 -4.43
C ARG A 47 6.45 8.55 -5.52
N LEU A 48 7.70 8.28 -5.15
CA LEU A 48 8.81 8.22 -6.08
C LEU A 48 8.83 6.90 -6.88
N ILE A 49 8.63 5.76 -6.23
CA ILE A 49 8.73 4.45 -6.90
C ILE A 49 7.49 4.09 -7.70
N ARG A 50 6.30 4.59 -7.34
CA ARG A 50 5.06 4.17 -7.99
C ARG A 50 5.09 4.47 -9.51
N PRO A 51 5.50 5.66 -9.97
CA PRO A 51 5.73 5.91 -11.39
C PRO A 51 6.87 5.08 -12.00
N ALA A 52 7.94 4.81 -11.25
CA ALA A 52 9.07 4.01 -11.71
C ALA A 52 8.68 2.56 -12.02
N ILE A 53 7.82 1.97 -11.19
CA ILE A 53 7.21 0.64 -11.43
C ILE A 53 6.37 0.64 -12.71
N GLY A 54 5.56 1.68 -12.94
CA GLY A 54 4.81 1.83 -14.20
C GLY A 54 5.72 1.95 -15.42
N ARG A 55 6.83 2.71 -15.31
CA ARG A 55 7.84 2.85 -16.36
C ARG A 55 8.55 1.52 -16.65
N SER A 56 8.90 0.73 -15.63
CA SER A 56 9.54 -0.58 -15.86
C SER A 56 8.59 -1.57 -16.53
N ALA A 57 7.31 -1.58 -16.15
CA ALA A 57 6.29 -2.38 -16.83
C ALA A 57 6.15 -2.03 -18.32
N ALA A 58 6.26 -0.75 -18.68
CA ALA A 58 6.19 -0.28 -20.06
C ALA A 58 7.35 -0.75 -20.95
N LEU A 59 8.45 -1.26 -20.37
CA LEU A 59 9.54 -1.88 -21.13
C LEU A 59 9.16 -3.24 -21.72
N MET A 60 8.10 -3.87 -21.20
CA MET A 60 7.54 -5.13 -21.72
C MET A 60 8.59 -6.24 -21.91
N ASP A 61 9.48 -6.42 -20.93
CA ASP A 61 10.47 -7.50 -20.96
C ASP A 61 9.76 -8.86 -21.12
N LYS A 62 10.12 -9.61 -22.17
CA LYS A 62 9.47 -10.87 -22.53
C LYS A 62 9.96 -12.05 -21.71
N GLU A 63 11.16 -11.93 -21.12
CA GLU A 63 11.87 -13.05 -20.51
C GLU A 63 11.71 -13.09 -18.97
N CYS A 64 11.10 -12.06 -18.37
CA CYS A 64 10.88 -12.03 -16.93
C CYS A 64 9.60 -12.75 -16.49
N ASP A 65 9.63 -13.34 -15.29
CA ASP A 65 8.42 -13.87 -14.66
C ASP A 65 7.51 -12.69 -14.26
N LYS A 66 6.20 -12.84 -14.45
CA LYS A 66 5.24 -11.74 -14.25
C LYS A 66 4.56 -11.78 -12.88
N GLN A 67 4.32 -10.60 -12.34
CA GLN A 67 3.45 -10.34 -11.18
C GLN A 67 2.44 -9.24 -11.53
N TRP A 68 1.42 -9.07 -10.69
CA TRP A 68 0.40 -8.03 -10.85
C TRP A 68 0.59 -6.91 -9.84
N GLU A 69 0.50 -5.67 -10.29
CA GLU A 69 0.70 -4.51 -9.43
C GLU A 69 -0.45 -3.50 -9.59
N LEU A 70 -0.70 -2.73 -8.53
CA LEU A 70 -1.70 -1.69 -8.52
C LEU A 70 -1.12 -0.36 -9.01
N PRO A 71 -1.92 0.47 -9.71
CA PRO A 71 -1.52 1.81 -10.12
C PRO A 71 -1.41 2.78 -8.93
N PHE A 72 -1.55 2.32 -7.70
CA PHE A 72 -1.45 3.13 -6.50
C PHE A 72 -0.95 2.31 -5.30
N ALA A 73 -0.46 3.02 -4.29
CA ALA A 73 -0.12 2.48 -2.98
C ALA A 73 -1.11 2.99 -1.94
N VAL A 74 -1.40 2.18 -0.93
CA VAL A 74 -2.30 2.52 0.17
C VAL A 74 -1.60 2.33 1.51
N ALA A 75 -2.10 3.02 2.53
CA ALA A 75 -1.74 2.79 3.92
C ALA A 75 -2.96 2.94 4.83
N THR A 76 -2.86 2.38 6.02
CA THR A 76 -3.81 2.56 7.12
C THR A 76 -3.02 2.62 8.42
N SER A 77 -3.50 3.41 9.38
CA SER A 77 -3.00 3.39 10.76
C SER A 77 -3.77 2.43 11.66
N ALA A 78 -4.66 1.60 11.11
CA ALA A 78 -5.28 0.49 11.84
C ALA A 78 -4.17 -0.43 12.40
N GLY A 79 -4.39 -0.96 13.61
CA GLY A 79 -3.39 -1.77 14.31
C GLY A 79 -2.28 -1.00 15.04
N TRP A 80 -2.11 0.30 14.81
CA TRP A 80 -1.11 1.12 15.52
C TRP A 80 -1.62 1.64 16.86
N ASP A 81 -0.69 2.00 17.75
CA ASP A 81 -0.99 2.66 19.02
C ASP A 81 -1.57 4.07 18.80
N GLU A 82 -2.45 4.53 19.70
CA GLU A 82 -3.21 5.77 19.55
C GLU A 82 -2.33 7.00 19.22
N VAL A 83 -1.18 7.13 19.89
CA VAL A 83 -0.24 8.24 19.66
C VAL A 83 0.45 8.12 18.31
N ASP A 84 0.77 6.90 17.87
CA ASP A 84 1.44 6.65 16.60
C ASP A 84 0.50 6.82 15.41
N ARG A 85 -0.81 6.61 15.60
CA ARG A 85 -1.82 6.99 14.60
C ARG A 85 -1.83 8.49 14.32
N VAL A 86 -1.61 9.32 15.34
CA VAL A 86 -1.47 10.77 15.14
C VAL A 86 -0.26 11.10 14.28
N ALA A 87 0.86 10.35 14.40
CA ALA A 87 2.00 10.52 13.52
C ALA A 87 1.66 10.17 12.06
N TRP A 88 0.87 9.12 11.81
CA TRP A 88 0.37 8.78 10.48
C TRP A 88 -0.51 9.88 9.86
N VAL A 89 -1.43 10.42 10.65
CA VAL A 89 -2.29 11.53 10.21
C VAL A 89 -1.43 12.76 9.89
N ARG A 90 -0.47 13.09 10.75
CA ARG A 90 0.42 14.24 10.57
C ARG A 90 1.34 14.11 9.36
N ALA A 91 1.89 12.92 9.12
CA ALA A 91 2.84 12.71 8.04
C ALA A 91 2.16 12.59 6.67
N LEU A 92 1.05 11.85 6.60
CA LEU A 92 0.47 11.37 5.35
C LEU A 92 -1.04 11.53 5.25
N GLN A 93 -1.70 12.15 6.25
CA GLN A 93 -3.17 12.24 6.36
C GLN A 93 -3.85 10.86 6.37
N VAL A 94 -3.14 9.85 6.88
CA VAL A 94 -3.60 8.47 7.00
C VAL A 94 -4.13 8.26 8.42
N ASP A 95 -5.40 7.89 8.52
CA ASP A 95 -6.02 7.39 9.75
C ASP A 95 -6.30 5.88 9.60
N GLU A 96 -7.19 5.32 10.41
CA GLU A 96 -7.51 3.89 10.39
C GLU A 96 -8.16 3.44 9.07
N ARG A 97 -8.66 4.35 8.24
CA ARG A 97 -9.21 4.01 6.92
C ARG A 97 -8.09 3.76 5.92
N LEU A 98 -8.31 2.77 5.06
CA LEU A 98 -7.41 2.49 3.96
C LEU A 98 -7.38 3.69 3.00
N THR A 99 -6.22 4.32 2.88
CA THR A 99 -6.03 5.61 2.20
C THR A 99 -4.94 5.50 1.14
N VAL A 100 -5.18 6.03 -0.05
CA VAL A 100 -4.19 6.08 -1.14
C VAL A 100 -3.10 7.10 -0.79
N ILE A 101 -1.83 6.68 -0.78
CA ILE A 101 -0.68 7.54 -0.42
C ILE A 101 0.22 7.89 -1.62
N ALA A 102 0.13 7.11 -2.70
CA ALA A 102 0.87 7.32 -3.94
C ALA A 102 0.10 6.72 -5.13
N ALA A 103 0.29 7.27 -6.32
CA ALA A 103 -0.40 6.83 -7.53
C ALA A 103 0.47 7.04 -8.78
N THR A 104 0.30 6.20 -9.79
CA THR A 104 0.75 6.46 -11.16
C THR A 104 -0.14 7.52 -11.80
N ALA A 105 0.33 8.11 -12.92
CA ALA A 105 -0.42 9.16 -13.62
C ALA A 105 -1.76 8.68 -14.19
N ASP A 106 -1.88 7.39 -14.50
CA ASP A 106 -3.08 6.74 -15.05
C ASP A 106 -3.97 6.10 -13.97
N SER A 107 -3.63 6.23 -12.69
CA SER A 107 -4.46 5.72 -11.60
C SER A 107 -5.84 6.40 -11.59
N PRO A 108 -6.95 5.63 -11.48
CA PRO A 108 -8.28 6.20 -11.30
C PRO A 108 -8.50 6.77 -9.88
N LEU A 109 -7.56 6.53 -8.97
CA LEU A 109 -7.63 6.93 -7.57
C LEU A 109 -6.48 7.90 -7.26
N PRO A 110 -6.77 9.18 -6.96
CA PRO A 110 -5.75 10.13 -6.52
C PRO A 110 -5.30 9.85 -5.08
N ALA A 111 -4.11 10.33 -4.74
CA ALA A 111 -3.63 10.34 -3.36
C ALA A 111 -4.61 11.09 -2.43
N GLY A 112 -4.75 10.60 -1.20
CA GLY A 112 -5.75 11.05 -0.21
C GLY A 112 -7.12 10.38 -0.35
N THR A 113 -7.35 9.57 -1.39
CA THR A 113 -8.64 8.86 -1.53
C THR A 113 -8.77 7.79 -0.47
N ARG A 114 -9.88 7.82 0.28
CA ARG A 114 -10.22 6.81 1.29
C ARG A 114 -11.13 5.74 0.70
N LEU A 115 -10.75 4.48 0.94
CA LEU A 115 -11.40 3.30 0.38
C LEU A 115 -12.25 2.63 1.46
N ASN A 116 -13.41 2.11 1.07
CA ASN A 116 -14.33 1.41 1.99
C ASN A 116 -14.90 0.11 1.39
N HIS A 117 -14.65 -0.16 0.12
CA HIS A 117 -15.04 -1.41 -0.54
C HIS A 117 -13.95 -1.88 -1.49
N ILE A 118 -13.67 -3.19 -1.50
CA ILE A 118 -12.76 -3.85 -2.43
C ILE A 118 -13.47 -5.04 -3.04
N ALA A 119 -13.54 -5.08 -4.37
CA ALA A 119 -14.11 -6.19 -5.14
C ALA A 119 -15.52 -6.63 -4.64
N GLY A 120 -16.36 -5.66 -4.29
CA GLY A 120 -17.73 -5.89 -3.80
C GLY A 120 -17.84 -6.22 -2.30
N LYS A 121 -16.72 -6.33 -1.58
CA LYS A 121 -16.70 -6.53 -0.12
C LYS A 121 -16.53 -5.18 0.59
N ALA A 122 -17.36 -4.89 1.58
CA ALA A 122 -17.32 -3.66 2.40
C ALA A 122 -16.66 -3.94 3.76
N SER A 123 -15.91 -2.98 4.28
CA SER A 123 -15.46 -3.01 5.68
C SER A 123 -15.06 -1.62 6.18
N ASP A 124 -15.22 -1.39 7.47
CA ASP A 124 -14.63 -0.24 8.17
C ASP A 124 -13.25 -0.57 8.76
N ASP A 125 -12.80 -1.82 8.62
CA ASP A 125 -11.48 -2.29 9.06
C ASP A 125 -10.45 -2.13 7.93
N GLY A 126 -9.50 -1.22 8.13
CA GLY A 126 -8.44 -0.92 7.16
C GLY A 126 -7.52 -2.10 6.88
N GLU A 127 -7.23 -2.95 7.87
CA GLU A 127 -6.36 -4.13 7.68
C GLU A 127 -7.06 -5.17 6.80
N LYS A 128 -8.35 -5.40 7.06
CA LYS A 128 -9.17 -6.30 6.24
C LYS A 128 -9.32 -5.83 4.79
N LEU A 129 -9.50 -4.52 4.58
CA LEU A 129 -9.51 -3.95 3.23
C LEU A 129 -8.15 -4.11 2.53
N LEU A 130 -7.04 -3.97 3.26
CA LEU A 130 -5.70 -4.14 2.71
C LEU A 130 -5.47 -5.59 2.24
N GLU A 131 -5.91 -6.58 3.03
CA GLU A 131 -5.87 -8.00 2.65
C GLU A 131 -6.65 -8.27 1.37
N TRP A 132 -7.92 -7.83 1.29
CA TRP A 132 -8.73 -8.02 0.09
C TRP A 132 -8.18 -7.28 -1.13
N LEU A 133 -7.50 -6.14 -0.93
CA LEU A 133 -6.83 -5.43 -2.01
C LEU A 133 -5.63 -6.21 -2.55
N ALA A 134 -4.86 -6.87 -1.67
CA ALA A 134 -3.78 -7.75 -2.09
C ALA A 134 -4.31 -8.97 -2.87
N GLU A 135 -5.40 -9.60 -2.40
CA GLU A 135 -6.08 -10.69 -3.12
C GLU A 135 -6.52 -10.23 -4.52
N ALA A 136 -7.23 -9.11 -4.62
CA ALA A 136 -7.74 -8.58 -5.88
C ALA A 136 -6.63 -8.17 -6.86
N ARG A 137 -5.50 -7.67 -6.35
CA ARG A 137 -4.30 -7.42 -7.14
C ARG A 137 -3.78 -8.72 -7.74
N ASP A 138 -3.59 -9.75 -6.92
CA ASP A 138 -2.95 -11.00 -7.33
C ASP A 138 -3.81 -11.81 -8.32
N GLU A 139 -5.14 -11.61 -8.32
CA GLU A 139 -6.04 -12.13 -9.36
C GLU A 139 -5.78 -11.52 -10.76
N GLY A 140 -5.23 -10.30 -10.82
CA GLY A 140 -4.87 -9.63 -12.08
C GLY A 140 -6.05 -9.17 -12.96
N LYS A 141 -7.28 -9.30 -12.48
CA LYS A 141 -8.50 -8.91 -13.22
C LYS A 141 -8.96 -7.51 -12.80
N PRO A 142 -9.64 -6.75 -13.67
CA PRO A 142 -10.28 -5.51 -13.25
C PRO A 142 -11.32 -5.74 -12.15
N PHE A 143 -11.32 -4.90 -11.11
CA PHE A 143 -12.26 -4.98 -9.99
C PHE A 143 -12.76 -3.58 -9.59
N GLN A 144 -13.87 -3.54 -8.86
CA GLN A 144 -14.46 -2.29 -8.37
C GLN A 144 -13.88 -1.92 -6.99
N VAL A 145 -13.55 -0.64 -6.82
CA VAL A 145 -13.13 -0.06 -5.55
C VAL A 145 -14.12 1.04 -5.16
N GLY A 146 -14.71 0.92 -3.98
CA GLY A 146 -15.57 1.94 -3.40
C GLY A 146 -14.75 3.01 -2.70
N THR A 147 -15.16 4.27 -2.85
CA THR A 147 -14.57 5.41 -2.15
C THR A 147 -15.55 6.01 -1.17
N THR A 148 -15.08 6.60 -0.09
CA THR A 148 -15.96 7.32 0.85
C THR A 148 -16.55 8.59 0.24
N ALA A 149 -15.99 9.08 -0.87
CA ALA A 149 -16.33 10.34 -1.51
C ALA A 149 -17.37 10.20 -2.64
N GLY A 150 -17.73 8.98 -3.06
CA GLY A 150 -18.71 8.84 -4.13
C GLY A 150 -18.75 7.49 -4.83
N LYS A 151 -18.91 7.54 -6.15
CA LYS A 151 -19.16 6.35 -6.98
C LYS A 151 -17.95 5.41 -6.97
N PRO A 152 -18.18 4.09 -6.98
CA PRO A 152 -17.12 3.11 -7.18
C PRO A 152 -16.37 3.35 -8.49
N VAL A 153 -15.07 3.08 -8.49
CA VAL A 153 -14.20 3.15 -9.67
C VAL A 153 -13.66 1.78 -10.02
N GLN A 154 -13.51 1.52 -11.32
CA GLN A 154 -12.86 0.31 -11.79
C GLN A 154 -11.35 0.49 -11.72
N VAL A 155 -10.68 -0.41 -11.00
CA VAL A 155 -9.23 -0.52 -10.93
C VAL A 155 -8.80 -1.71 -11.78
N LYS A 156 -7.73 -1.55 -12.56
CA LYS A 156 -7.12 -2.62 -13.34
C LYS A 156 -5.66 -2.78 -12.90
N PRO A 157 -5.29 -3.93 -12.29
CA PRO A 157 -3.88 -4.27 -12.09
C PRO A 157 -3.14 -4.33 -13.42
N PHE A 158 -1.84 -4.04 -13.40
CA PHE A 158 -0.96 -4.15 -14.56
C PHE A 158 0.19 -5.12 -14.29
N GLN A 159 0.74 -5.69 -15.36
CA GLN A 159 1.82 -6.67 -15.25
C GLN A 159 3.16 -5.97 -15.02
N VAL A 160 3.91 -6.45 -14.05
CA VAL A 160 5.29 -6.06 -13.77
C VAL A 160 6.18 -7.30 -13.85
N CYS A 161 7.49 -7.11 -14.07
CA CYS A 161 8.45 -8.17 -13.79
C CYS A 161 8.50 -8.46 -12.29
N ARG A 162 8.74 -9.72 -11.94
CA ARG A 162 8.76 -10.18 -10.56
C ARG A 162 9.83 -9.44 -9.76
N GLY A 163 9.53 -9.23 -8.49
CA GLY A 163 10.43 -8.57 -7.55
C GLY A 163 9.81 -7.26 -7.13
N TYR A 164 8.73 -7.33 -6.35
CA TYR A 164 8.09 -6.13 -5.84
C TYR A 164 9.12 -5.25 -5.14
N THR A 165 9.33 -4.04 -5.65
CA THR A 165 10.12 -3.02 -4.97
C THR A 165 9.25 -2.39 -3.90
N ARG A 166 9.67 -2.51 -2.64
CA ARG A 166 8.98 -1.96 -1.47
C ARG A 166 9.98 -1.28 -0.54
N PHE A 167 9.47 -0.42 0.33
CA PHE A 167 10.25 0.18 1.41
C PHE A 167 9.92 -0.44 2.75
N ALA A 168 10.91 -0.45 3.63
CA ALA A 168 10.76 -0.81 5.03
C ALA A 168 9.64 0.00 5.70
N ALA A 169 8.94 -0.63 6.64
CA ALA A 169 7.89 0.03 7.39
C ALA A 169 8.48 1.15 8.29
N PRO A 170 7.72 2.23 8.57
CA PRO A 170 8.23 3.36 9.35
C PRO A 170 8.77 3.02 10.75
N ASN A 171 8.28 1.96 11.39
CA ASN A 171 8.74 1.49 12.70
C ASN A 171 9.99 0.58 12.63
N THR A 172 10.39 0.15 11.43
CA THR A 172 11.57 -0.69 11.20
C THR A 172 12.38 -0.12 10.01
N PRO A 173 12.76 1.17 10.05
CA PRO A 173 13.24 1.91 8.86
C PRO A 173 14.54 1.37 8.25
N GLN A 174 15.31 0.61 9.03
CA GLN A 174 16.58 0.00 8.63
C GLN A 174 16.43 -1.44 8.10
N MET A 175 15.21 -1.99 8.12
CA MET A 175 14.98 -3.34 7.62
C MET A 175 15.30 -3.41 6.12
N GLN A 176 16.01 -4.46 5.73
CA GLN A 176 16.29 -4.77 4.35
C GLN A 176 16.14 -6.27 4.15
N ASP A 177 15.52 -6.66 3.04
CA ASP A 177 15.36 -8.06 2.65
C ASP A 177 15.30 -8.14 1.13
N TYR A 178 16.14 -8.97 0.53
CA TYR A 178 16.23 -9.10 -0.92
C TYR A 178 15.85 -10.52 -1.31
N HIS A 179 14.58 -10.71 -1.60
CA HIS A 179 14.00 -11.99 -1.97
C HIS A 179 13.52 -11.97 -3.42
N TRP A 180 13.49 -13.14 -4.06
CA TRP A 180 13.12 -13.29 -5.46
C TRP A 180 11.64 -12.96 -5.78
N LEU A 181 10.80 -12.71 -4.76
CA LEU A 181 9.42 -12.24 -4.94
C LEU A 181 9.25 -10.76 -4.63
N LEU A 182 10.09 -10.24 -3.73
CA LEU A 182 9.95 -8.92 -3.12
C LEU A 182 11.33 -8.49 -2.61
N SER A 183 11.70 -7.26 -2.91
CA SER A 183 12.86 -6.61 -2.28
C SER A 183 12.38 -5.42 -1.47
N LEU A 184 12.78 -5.44 -0.21
CA LEU A 184 12.53 -4.43 0.80
C LEU A 184 13.78 -3.56 0.96
N HIS A 185 13.66 -2.29 0.58
CA HIS A 185 14.71 -1.29 0.71
C HIS A 185 14.57 -0.52 2.02
N PRO A 186 15.68 -0.19 2.71
CA PRO A 186 15.62 0.66 3.89
C PRO A 186 15.19 2.08 3.52
N LEU A 187 14.55 2.78 4.46
CA LEU A 187 14.05 4.15 4.24
C LEU A 187 15.18 5.17 4.06
N GLU A 188 16.40 4.84 4.47
CA GLU A 188 17.59 5.66 4.23
C GLU A 188 17.82 5.95 2.73
N VAL A 189 17.45 5.02 1.84
CA VAL A 189 17.57 5.22 0.37
C VAL A 189 16.81 6.47 -0.09
N ILE A 190 15.72 6.82 0.57
CA ILE A 190 14.90 7.98 0.22
C ILE A 190 15.50 9.29 0.75
N GLN A 191 16.37 9.23 1.77
CA GLN A 191 17.04 10.42 2.31
C GLN A 191 18.05 11.01 1.33
N ALA A 192 18.53 10.21 0.37
CA ALA A 192 19.36 10.67 -0.73
C ALA A 192 18.59 11.50 -1.78
N GLU A 193 17.28 11.69 -1.61
CA GLU A 193 16.38 12.39 -2.53
C GLU A 193 16.54 11.90 -3.99
N PRO A 194 16.35 10.60 -4.26
CA PRO A 194 16.65 10.07 -5.59
C PRO A 194 15.80 10.72 -6.67
N THR A 195 16.42 10.95 -7.81
CA THR A 195 15.73 11.40 -9.02
C THR A 195 14.78 10.32 -9.56
N PRO A 196 13.81 10.68 -10.41
CA PRO A 196 12.92 9.71 -11.04
C PRO A 196 13.63 8.60 -11.84
N ASP A 197 14.82 8.87 -12.37
CA ASP A 197 15.62 7.89 -13.11
C ASP A 197 16.41 6.97 -12.18
N GLU A 198 16.91 7.47 -11.05
CA GLU A 198 17.50 6.64 -10.00
C GLU A 198 16.45 5.73 -9.35
N ALA A 199 15.22 6.23 -9.19
CA ALA A 199 14.08 5.41 -8.75
C ALA A 199 13.74 4.30 -9.76
N LEU A 200 13.79 4.60 -11.06
CA LEU A 200 13.65 3.59 -12.11
C LEU A 200 14.78 2.56 -12.03
N TRP A 201 16.02 3.00 -11.83
CA TRP A 201 17.15 2.11 -11.68
C TRP A 201 17.00 1.19 -10.46
N LEU A 202 16.51 1.70 -9.32
CA LEU A 202 16.20 0.91 -8.12
C LEU A 202 15.22 -0.24 -8.42
N VAL A 203 14.16 0.06 -9.17
CA VAL A 203 13.15 -0.93 -9.59
C VAL A 203 13.76 -1.96 -10.55
N LEU A 204 14.48 -1.52 -11.58
CA LEU A 204 15.09 -2.42 -12.57
C LEU A 204 16.16 -3.32 -11.94
N TRP A 205 16.99 -2.77 -11.04
CA TRP A 205 17.99 -3.54 -10.32
C TRP A 205 17.35 -4.61 -9.43
N THR A 206 16.28 -4.24 -8.72
CA THR A 206 15.48 -5.16 -7.90
C THR A 206 14.89 -6.30 -8.73
N GLN A 207 14.30 -5.97 -9.88
CA GLN A 207 13.72 -6.97 -10.79
C GLN A 207 14.80 -7.90 -11.35
N GLY A 208 15.96 -7.36 -11.76
CA GLY A 208 17.09 -8.16 -12.20
C GLY A 208 17.62 -9.13 -11.13
N LEU A 209 17.78 -8.65 -9.90
CA LEU A 209 18.17 -9.48 -8.75
C LEU A 209 17.16 -10.61 -8.50
N SER A 210 15.86 -10.27 -8.58
CA SER A 210 14.76 -11.21 -8.40
C SER A 210 14.76 -12.31 -9.47
N GLU A 211 14.99 -11.96 -10.74
CA GLU A 211 15.06 -12.93 -11.83
C GLU A 211 16.27 -13.86 -11.71
N GLU A 212 17.44 -13.31 -11.37
CA GLU A 212 18.64 -14.12 -11.12
C GLU A 212 18.43 -15.08 -9.94
N GLY A 213 17.89 -14.58 -8.83
CA GLY A 213 17.56 -15.38 -7.66
C GLY A 213 16.55 -16.48 -7.97
N GLY A 214 15.49 -16.14 -8.71
CA GLY A 214 14.45 -17.09 -9.15
C GLY A 214 15.02 -18.18 -10.06
N ALA A 215 15.87 -17.83 -11.02
CA ALA A 215 16.53 -18.78 -11.92
C ALA A 215 17.42 -19.78 -11.14
N ARG A 216 18.20 -19.29 -10.17
CA ARG A 216 19.05 -20.14 -9.32
C ARG A 216 18.21 -21.11 -8.47
N MET A 217 17.11 -20.64 -7.88
CA MET A 217 16.22 -21.49 -7.07
C MET A 217 15.49 -22.54 -7.90
N LYS A 218 14.99 -22.18 -9.10
CA LYS A 218 14.40 -23.15 -10.04
C LYS A 218 15.43 -24.23 -10.41
N THR A 219 16.65 -23.82 -10.73
CA THR A 219 17.73 -24.75 -11.10
C THR A 219 18.07 -25.70 -9.96
N TYR A 220 18.22 -25.20 -8.73
CA TYR A 220 18.46 -26.03 -7.54
C TYR A 220 17.34 -27.05 -7.30
N HIS A 221 16.08 -26.62 -7.36
CA HIS A 221 14.93 -27.50 -7.19
C HIS A 221 14.88 -28.59 -8.26
N TYR A 222 15.13 -28.25 -9.54
CA TYR A 222 15.22 -29.24 -10.61
C TYR A 222 16.39 -30.21 -10.40
N ALA A 223 17.57 -29.71 -10.03
CA ALA A 223 18.75 -30.54 -9.79
C ALA A 223 18.52 -31.56 -8.66
N ILE A 224 17.96 -31.15 -7.52
CA ILE A 224 17.65 -32.05 -6.42
C ILE A 224 16.54 -33.03 -6.76
N LYS A 225 15.46 -32.55 -7.39
CA LYS A 225 14.32 -33.42 -7.69
C LYS A 225 14.66 -34.47 -8.74
N ILE A 226 15.39 -34.09 -9.80
CA ILE A 226 15.78 -35.00 -10.88
C ILE A 226 16.91 -35.94 -10.43
N ALA A 227 17.96 -35.43 -9.80
CA ALA A 227 19.04 -36.29 -9.29
C ALA A 227 18.51 -37.22 -8.19
N GLY A 228 17.66 -36.74 -7.28
CA GLY A 228 17.03 -37.55 -6.23
C GLY A 228 16.11 -38.65 -6.77
N THR A 229 15.47 -38.45 -7.92
CA THR A 229 14.68 -39.51 -8.61
C THR A 229 15.51 -40.45 -9.47
N LEU A 230 16.76 -40.11 -9.82
CA LEU A 230 17.66 -40.99 -10.56
C LEU A 230 18.53 -41.87 -9.63
N TYR A 231 18.60 -41.52 -8.34
CA TYR A 231 19.33 -42.26 -7.30
C TYR A 231 18.41 -42.93 -6.25
N ASN A 232 17.10 -43.01 -6.51
CA ASN A 232 16.15 -43.90 -5.84
C ASN A 232 15.53 -44.84 -6.88
#